data_AF-A0A1V4AXD1-F1
#
_entry.id   AF-A0A1V4AXD1-F1
#
_cell.length_a   1.000
_cell.length_b   1.000
_cell.length_c   1.000
_cell.angle_alpha   90.00
_cell.angle_beta   90.00
_cell.angle_gamma   90.00
#
_symmetry.space_group_name_H-M   'P 1'
#
loop_
_entity.id
_entity.type
_entity.pdbx_description
1 polymer ?
#
loop_
_entity_poly.entity_id
_entity_poly.type
_entity_poly.pdbx_seq_one_letter_code
_entity_poly.pdbx_strand_id
1 'polypeptide(L)'
;MKFSVLIFILIVFIRSLSAVELLKNGDFETGDITGWRYWETYPWDGDGAPVELPVHLTIALPGNIGIPMPPSTSGFFALTQQVSSGGTARGGLYQEVRVIVNTPYVLTGYVSFYGDDIGDVAIIGILDSSWNPALTNTALNRYYIGGNAISPWVEFSLTIIPSKEVITVFTETRQDWMHGRVAGWYDNLSLKPVPEPTKLFLSHNPKGNILYKEKYE
;
A
#
# COMPACT_ATOMS: atom_id res chain seq x y z
N MET A 1 11.78 -22.34 39.32
CA MET A 1 10.51 -22.36 38.56
C MET A 1 9.83 -21.00 38.38
N LYS A 2 10.01 -19.98 39.25
CA LYS A 2 9.34 -18.67 39.07
C LYS A 2 9.99 -17.76 38.01
N PHE A 3 11.30 -17.87 37.78
CA PHE A 3 12.02 -17.07 36.76
C PHE A 3 11.75 -17.52 35.32
N SER A 4 11.50 -18.82 35.10
CA SER A 4 11.27 -19.39 33.76
C SER A 4 9.94 -18.94 33.15
N VAL A 5 8.92 -18.68 33.98
CA VAL A 5 7.61 -18.19 33.55
C VAL A 5 7.67 -16.71 33.15
N LEU A 6 8.46 -15.90 33.87
CA LEU A 6 8.63 -14.47 33.56
C LEU A 6 9.33 -14.25 32.21
N ILE A 7 10.34 -15.08 31.89
CA ILE A 7 11.07 -15.03 30.62
C ILE A 7 10.16 -15.46 29.46
N PHE A 8 9.30 -16.45 29.66
CA PHE A 8 8.34 -16.87 28.63
C PHE A 8 7.30 -15.78 28.33
N ILE A 9 6.79 -15.08 29.35
CA ILE A 9 5.86 -13.95 29.18
C ILE A 9 6.53 -12.78 28.45
N LEU A 10 7.80 -12.49 28.77
CA LEU A 10 8.57 -11.44 28.09
C LEU A 10 8.85 -11.77 26.61
N ILE A 11 9.16 -13.03 26.29
CA ILE A 11 9.39 -13.48 24.90
C ILE A 11 8.10 -13.46 24.07
N VAL A 12 6.94 -13.77 24.69
CA VAL A 12 5.63 -13.67 24.01
C VAL A 12 5.26 -12.21 23.74
N PHE A 13 5.57 -11.27 24.65
CA PHE A 13 5.31 -9.84 24.42
C PHE A 13 6.19 -9.22 23.33
N ILE A 14 7.44 -9.65 23.19
CA ILE A 14 8.33 -9.15 22.11
C ILE A 14 7.86 -9.61 20.72
N ARG A 15 7.14 -10.74 20.63
CA ARG A 15 6.60 -11.25 19.36
C ARG A 15 5.36 -10.51 18.85
N SER A 16 4.78 -9.61 19.63
CA SER A 16 3.62 -8.81 19.22
C SER A 16 3.91 -7.32 19.09
N LEU A 17 5.16 -6.93 18.81
CA LEU A 17 5.37 -5.64 18.15
C LEU A 17 4.80 -5.79 16.74
N SER A 18 3.50 -5.51 16.59
CA SER A 18 2.92 -5.31 15.27
C SER A 18 3.80 -4.30 14.56
N ALA A 19 4.36 -4.68 13.43
CA ALA A 19 5.10 -3.77 12.58
C ALA A 19 4.26 -2.49 12.44
N VAL A 20 4.86 -1.35 12.78
CA VAL A 20 4.16 -0.06 12.87
C VAL A 20 3.56 0.23 11.49
N GLU A 21 2.25 0.43 11.45
CA GLU A 21 1.55 0.90 10.26
C GLU A 21 2.12 2.26 9.86
N LEU A 22 2.51 2.40 8.59
CA LEU A 22 3.13 3.61 8.10
C LEU A 22 2.17 4.53 7.34
N LEU A 23 1.06 4.00 6.82
CA LEU A 23 0.02 4.82 6.20
C LEU A 23 -0.84 5.46 7.29
N LYS A 24 -1.06 6.76 7.14
CA LYS A 24 -2.15 7.44 7.85
C LYS A 24 -3.45 7.18 7.10
N ASN A 25 -4.47 6.73 7.84
CA ASN A 25 -5.83 6.56 7.32
C ASN A 25 -5.86 5.75 6.01
N GLY A 26 -5.20 4.59 5.99
CA GLY A 26 -5.15 3.72 4.82
C GLY A 26 -6.41 2.85 4.66
N ASP A 27 -7.18 2.68 5.72
CA ASP A 27 -8.50 2.05 5.75
C ASP A 27 -9.64 3.04 5.49
N PHE A 28 -9.36 4.35 5.51
CA PHE A 28 -10.30 5.43 5.24
C PHE A 28 -11.51 5.53 6.20
N GLU A 29 -11.46 4.84 7.34
CA GLU A 29 -12.55 4.77 8.32
C GLU A 29 -12.79 6.08 9.08
N THR A 30 -11.93 7.08 8.89
CA THR A 30 -12.16 8.44 9.39
C THR A 30 -13.22 9.21 8.61
N GLY A 31 -13.64 8.70 7.44
CA GLY A 31 -14.60 9.37 6.55
C GLY A 31 -14.02 10.58 5.80
N ASP A 32 -12.71 10.79 5.88
CA ASP A 32 -11.98 11.80 5.12
C ASP A 32 -10.67 11.23 4.53
N ILE A 33 -9.88 12.08 3.86
CA ILE A 33 -8.61 11.71 3.23
C ILE A 33 -7.38 12.15 4.04
N THR A 34 -7.51 12.35 5.35
CA THR A 34 -6.44 12.87 6.21
C THR A 34 -5.15 12.09 6.02
N GLY A 35 -4.06 12.78 5.68
CA GLY A 35 -2.74 12.18 5.43
C GLY A 35 -2.45 11.90 3.95
N TRP A 36 -3.44 11.99 3.07
CA TRP A 36 -3.30 11.84 1.63
C TRP A 36 -3.36 13.19 0.92
N ARG A 37 -2.76 13.28 -0.27
CA ARG A 37 -2.75 14.48 -1.13
C ARG A 37 -3.32 14.15 -2.50
N TYR A 38 -4.05 15.09 -3.10
CA TYR A 38 -4.58 14.95 -4.44
C TYR A 38 -3.50 15.16 -5.51
N TRP A 39 -3.70 14.50 -6.63
CA TRP A 39 -2.95 14.74 -7.86
C TRP A 39 -3.85 14.47 -9.07
N GLU A 40 -3.60 15.16 -10.17
CA GLU A 40 -4.38 15.04 -11.39
C GLU A 40 -3.56 15.42 -12.63
N THR A 41 -3.78 14.71 -13.72
CA THR A 41 -3.26 14.99 -15.06
C THR A 41 -4.43 15.07 -16.06
N TYR A 42 -4.52 16.17 -16.81
CA TYR A 42 -5.57 16.43 -17.83
C TYR A 42 -5.03 17.30 -18.99
N PRO A 43 -5.51 17.14 -20.25
CA PRO A 43 -6.28 16.01 -20.78
C PRO A 43 -5.37 14.81 -21.10
N TRP A 44 -4.11 15.07 -21.45
CA TRP A 44 -3.00 14.14 -21.54
C TRP A 44 -1.75 14.95 -21.21
N ASP A 45 -0.83 14.39 -20.41
CA ASP A 45 0.47 15.01 -20.12
C ASP A 45 0.45 16.39 -19.42
N GLY A 46 -0.62 16.75 -18.71
CA GLY A 46 -0.48 17.66 -17.58
C GLY A 46 0.64 17.17 -16.66
N ASP A 47 1.41 18.09 -16.07
CA ASP A 47 2.61 17.75 -15.28
C ASP A 47 2.34 16.82 -14.09
N GLY A 48 1.07 16.53 -13.80
CA GLY A 48 0.56 15.69 -12.71
C GLY A 48 0.94 16.24 -11.35
N ALA A 49 1.24 17.55 -11.31
CA ALA A 49 1.61 18.23 -10.10
C ALA A 49 0.51 18.04 -9.05
N PRO A 50 0.90 18.04 -7.76
CA PRO A 50 -0.07 18.07 -6.68
C PRO A 50 -1.07 19.22 -6.90
N VAL A 51 -2.35 18.93 -6.76
CA VAL A 51 -3.43 19.91 -6.85
C VAL A 51 -4.09 20.06 -5.48
N GLU A 52 -4.54 21.27 -5.15
CA GLU A 52 -5.31 21.46 -3.91
C GLU A 52 -6.68 20.79 -3.99
N LEU A 53 -7.33 20.87 -5.16
CA LEU A 53 -8.59 20.22 -5.48
C LEU A 53 -8.59 19.78 -6.94
N PRO A 54 -8.80 18.49 -7.25
CA PRO A 54 -8.91 18.04 -8.63
C PRO A 54 -10.23 18.51 -9.26
N VAL A 55 -10.20 18.80 -10.56
CA VAL A 55 -11.34 19.34 -11.30
C VAL A 55 -12.12 18.25 -12.03
N HIS A 56 -11.44 17.21 -12.52
CA HIS A 56 -12.05 16.11 -13.30
C HIS A 56 -12.08 14.78 -12.53
N LEU A 57 -11.51 14.75 -11.33
CA LEU A 57 -11.58 13.62 -10.40
C LEU A 57 -12.48 13.98 -9.21
N THR A 58 -13.46 13.13 -8.92
CA THR A 58 -14.23 13.18 -7.68
C THR A 58 -13.70 12.14 -6.70
N ILE A 59 -13.31 12.57 -5.50
CA ILE A 59 -12.96 11.68 -4.40
C ILE A 59 -14.14 11.60 -3.42
N ALA A 60 -14.60 10.38 -3.13
CA ALA A 60 -15.74 10.10 -2.26
C ALA A 60 -15.44 8.96 -1.28
N LEU A 61 -16.11 8.98 -0.12
CA LEU A 61 -15.95 8.05 0.99
C LEU A 61 -17.32 7.69 1.61
N PRO A 62 -18.02 6.65 1.15
CA PRO A 62 -17.82 5.95 -0.13
C PRO A 62 -18.49 6.69 -1.30
N GLY A 63 -18.15 6.29 -2.52
CA GLY A 63 -18.82 6.74 -3.74
C GLY A 63 -20.15 6.04 -4.02
N ASN A 64 -20.77 6.40 -5.14
CA ASN A 64 -22.08 5.89 -5.56
C ASN A 64 -22.09 5.33 -7.00
N ILE A 65 -20.93 5.23 -7.64
CA ILE A 65 -20.78 4.68 -9.00
C ILE A 65 -20.04 3.36 -8.93
N GLY A 66 -20.61 2.31 -9.53
CA GLY A 66 -19.96 1.01 -9.60
C GLY A 66 -19.62 0.45 -8.22
N ILE A 67 -20.59 0.46 -7.30
CA ILE A 67 -20.40 0.10 -5.90
C ILE A 67 -20.08 -1.41 -5.77
N PRO A 68 -18.89 -1.80 -5.29
CA PRO A 68 -18.53 -3.20 -5.13
C PRO A 68 -19.42 -3.89 -4.09
N MET A 69 -19.40 -5.23 -4.11
CA MET A 69 -20.11 -6.04 -3.14
C MET A 69 -19.11 -6.87 -2.32
N PRO A 70 -19.02 -6.67 -0.99
CA PRO A 70 -19.68 -5.63 -0.19
C PRO A 70 -19.21 -4.19 -0.52
N PRO A 71 -19.90 -3.11 -0.10
CA PRO A 71 -19.50 -1.73 -0.39
C PRO A 71 -18.15 -1.28 0.18
N SER A 72 -17.69 -1.95 1.25
CA SER A 72 -16.35 -1.85 1.81
C SER A 72 -15.89 -3.24 2.25
N THR A 73 -14.57 -3.46 2.26
CA THR A 73 -13.93 -4.69 2.77
C THR A 73 -13.72 -4.65 4.27
N SER A 74 -13.61 -3.45 4.85
CA SER A 74 -13.52 -3.17 6.27
C SER A 74 -14.53 -2.08 6.65
N GLY A 75 -14.95 -2.07 7.91
CA GLY A 75 -15.74 -0.98 8.49
C GLY A 75 -16.92 -0.47 7.65
N PHE A 76 -16.96 0.84 7.41
CA PHE A 76 -18.07 1.55 6.73
C PHE A 76 -17.63 2.31 5.48
N PHE A 77 -16.36 2.64 5.36
CA PHE A 77 -15.86 3.54 4.32
C PHE A 77 -14.90 2.81 3.38
N ALA A 78 -14.90 3.21 2.13
CA ALA A 78 -13.90 2.82 1.15
C ALA A 78 -13.62 4.02 0.26
N LEU A 79 -12.36 4.25 -0.09
CA LEU A 79 -11.98 5.31 -1.01
C LEU A 79 -12.55 4.99 -2.39
N THR A 80 -13.34 5.92 -2.93
CA THR A 80 -13.75 5.90 -4.32
C THR A 80 -13.18 7.11 -5.03
N GLN A 81 -12.53 6.87 -6.17
CA GLN A 81 -12.06 7.91 -7.07
C GLN A 81 -12.81 7.76 -8.38
N GLN A 82 -13.48 8.82 -8.83
CA GLN A 82 -14.35 8.77 -9.99
C GLN A 82 -13.88 9.78 -11.02
N VAL A 83 -13.76 9.34 -12.27
CA VAL A 83 -13.58 10.23 -13.42
C VAL A 83 -14.85 10.16 -14.27
N SER A 84 -15.37 11.34 -14.66
CA SER A 84 -16.61 11.47 -15.42
C SER A 84 -16.36 12.08 -16.80
N SER A 85 -17.38 12.03 -17.68
CA SER A 85 -17.39 12.26 -19.14
C SER A 85 -16.89 13.62 -19.68
N GLY A 86 -15.98 14.31 -19.00
CA GLY A 86 -15.43 15.63 -19.34
C GLY A 86 -14.07 15.63 -20.04
N GLY A 87 -13.64 14.51 -20.64
CA GLY A 87 -12.32 14.35 -21.25
C GLY A 87 -11.48 13.29 -20.55
N THR A 88 -10.36 12.91 -21.17
CA THR A 88 -9.41 11.97 -20.56
C THR A 88 -8.85 12.61 -19.31
N ALA A 89 -9.02 11.95 -18.16
CA ALA A 89 -8.38 12.38 -16.93
C ALA A 89 -7.76 11.19 -16.21
N ARG A 90 -6.68 11.50 -15.50
CA ARG A 90 -5.99 10.58 -14.60
C ARG A 90 -5.76 11.30 -13.30
N GLY A 91 -5.93 10.62 -12.20
CA GLY A 91 -5.62 11.21 -10.92
C GLY A 91 -5.94 10.30 -9.78
N GLY A 92 -5.62 10.76 -8.59
CA GLY A 92 -5.90 10.01 -7.40
C GLY A 92 -5.36 10.67 -6.16
N LEU A 93 -4.90 9.83 -5.24
CA LEU A 93 -4.32 10.23 -3.99
C LEU A 93 -2.91 9.68 -3.90
N TYR A 94 -2.04 10.38 -3.16
CA TYR A 94 -0.74 9.86 -2.80
C TYR A 94 -0.39 10.20 -1.35
N GLN A 95 0.47 9.38 -0.75
CA GLN A 95 1.04 9.61 0.57
C GLN A 95 2.53 9.29 0.52
N GLU A 96 3.35 10.28 0.88
CA GLU A 96 4.80 10.11 1.03
C GLU A 96 5.12 9.61 2.44
N VAL A 97 5.92 8.55 2.51
CA VAL A 97 6.24 7.85 3.75
C VAL A 97 7.75 7.80 3.92
N ARG A 98 8.24 8.17 5.11
CA ARG A 98 9.65 8.00 5.47
C ARG A 98 9.93 6.54 5.81
N VAL A 99 10.98 6.00 5.23
CA VAL A 99 11.37 4.59 5.36
C VAL A 99 12.87 4.44 5.59
N ILE A 100 13.27 3.26 6.02
CA ILE A 100 14.68 2.90 6.16
C ILE A 100 15.14 2.28 4.84
N VAL A 101 16.16 2.89 4.23
CA VAL A 101 16.79 2.39 2.99
C VAL A 101 17.22 0.93 3.17
N ASN A 102 17.03 0.11 2.13
CA ASN A 102 17.32 -1.32 2.10
C ASN A 102 16.49 -2.20 3.07
N THR A 103 15.50 -1.65 3.77
CA THR A 103 14.55 -2.45 4.55
C THR A 103 13.37 -2.83 3.64
N PRO A 104 13.01 -4.11 3.48
CA PRO A 104 11.86 -4.49 2.68
C PRO A 104 10.55 -4.04 3.34
N TYR A 105 9.63 -3.51 2.53
CA TYR A 105 8.28 -3.14 2.95
C TYR A 105 7.24 -3.84 2.07
N VAL A 106 6.08 -4.14 2.65
CA VAL A 106 4.92 -4.69 1.94
C VAL A 106 3.74 -3.73 2.07
N LEU A 107 3.17 -3.37 0.91
CA LEU A 107 1.88 -2.70 0.80
C LEU A 107 0.83 -3.75 0.49
N THR A 108 -0.21 -3.81 1.31
CA THR A 108 -1.37 -4.69 1.13
C THR A 108 -2.65 -3.87 1.11
N GLY A 109 -3.71 -4.47 0.59
CA GLY A 109 -5.05 -3.93 0.70
C GLY A 109 -5.97 -4.57 -0.33
N TYR A 110 -7.11 -3.93 -0.55
CA TYR A 110 -8.09 -4.36 -1.53
C TYR A 110 -8.31 -3.26 -2.56
N VAL A 111 -8.52 -3.69 -3.80
CA VAL A 111 -8.93 -2.83 -4.90
C VAL A 111 -10.13 -3.43 -5.61
N SER A 112 -11.06 -2.59 -6.01
CA SER A 112 -12.13 -2.91 -6.93
C SER A 112 -12.21 -1.80 -7.99
N PHE A 113 -12.89 -2.10 -9.07
CA PHE A 113 -12.96 -1.27 -10.25
C PHE A 113 -14.36 -1.29 -10.82
N TYR A 114 -14.76 -0.16 -11.39
CA TYR A 114 -15.83 -0.07 -12.35
C TYR A 114 -15.38 0.80 -13.51
N GLY A 115 -15.70 0.38 -14.72
CA GLY A 115 -15.56 1.16 -15.95
C GLY A 115 -16.62 0.70 -16.92
N ASP A 116 -17.00 1.57 -17.84
CA ASP A 116 -17.93 1.28 -18.91
C ASP A 116 -17.27 1.31 -20.30
N ASP A 117 -15.99 1.70 -20.38
CA ASP A 117 -15.22 1.77 -21.62
C ASP A 117 -13.88 1.01 -21.57
N ILE A 118 -13.35 0.64 -22.75
CA ILE A 118 -12.09 -0.10 -22.87
C ILE A 118 -10.92 0.81 -22.49
N GLY A 119 -10.03 0.38 -21.58
CA GLY A 119 -8.85 1.16 -21.19
C GLY A 119 -9.04 1.98 -19.93
N ASP A 120 -10.25 1.99 -19.37
CA ASP A 120 -10.51 2.42 -18.01
C ASP A 120 -9.77 1.51 -17.02
N VAL A 121 -9.05 2.12 -16.07
CA VAL A 121 -8.28 1.38 -15.07
C VAL A 121 -8.27 2.06 -13.71
N ALA A 122 -8.16 1.23 -12.67
CA ALA A 122 -7.77 1.60 -11.32
C ALA A 122 -6.41 0.99 -10.99
N ILE A 123 -5.52 1.79 -10.41
CA ILE A 123 -4.13 1.43 -10.10
C ILE A 123 -3.85 1.77 -8.64
N ILE A 124 -3.08 0.92 -7.97
CA ILE A 124 -2.39 1.20 -6.71
C ILE A 124 -0.91 0.89 -6.91
N GLY A 125 -0.02 1.74 -6.41
CA GLY A 125 1.41 1.52 -6.60
C GLY A 125 2.31 2.18 -5.56
N ILE A 126 3.60 1.86 -5.68
CA ILE A 126 4.69 2.39 -4.87
C ILE A 126 5.77 2.97 -5.78
N LEU A 127 6.17 4.22 -5.52
CA LEU A 127 7.36 4.85 -6.10
C LEU A 127 8.52 4.81 -5.10
N ASP A 128 9.73 4.47 -5.58
CA ASP A 128 10.96 4.51 -4.78
C ASP A 128 11.57 5.93 -4.70
N SER A 129 10.71 6.89 -4.39
CA SER A 129 11.06 8.31 -4.29
C SER A 129 9.87 9.10 -3.74
N SER A 130 10.11 10.39 -3.53
CA SER A 130 9.05 11.40 -3.48
C SER A 130 8.15 11.37 -4.72
N TRP A 131 6.97 11.98 -4.56
CA TRP A 131 5.95 12.02 -5.58
C TRP A 131 6.50 12.56 -6.90
N ASN A 132 6.37 11.76 -7.95
CA ASN A 132 6.61 12.19 -9.32
C ASN A 132 5.53 11.57 -10.22
N PRO A 133 4.58 12.36 -10.69
CA PRO A 133 3.45 11.88 -11.49
C PRO A 133 3.87 11.29 -12.84
N ALA A 134 4.98 11.75 -13.43
CA ALA A 134 5.49 11.17 -14.67
C ALA A 134 5.89 9.70 -14.51
N LEU A 135 6.11 9.26 -13.26
CA LEU A 135 6.52 7.90 -12.94
C LEU A 135 5.35 6.97 -12.60
N THR A 136 4.11 7.44 -12.41
CA THR A 136 2.98 6.55 -12.03
C THR A 136 2.71 5.50 -13.11
N ASN A 137 2.79 5.93 -14.37
CA ASN A 137 2.57 5.09 -15.53
C ASN A 137 3.72 4.11 -15.83
N THR A 138 4.91 4.35 -15.28
CA THR A 138 6.10 3.50 -15.43
C THR A 138 6.53 2.79 -14.15
N ALA A 139 5.80 3.01 -13.05
CA ALA A 139 6.06 2.38 -11.77
C ALA A 139 6.04 0.86 -11.92
N LEU A 140 7.16 0.22 -11.58
CA LEU A 140 7.30 -1.24 -11.63
C LEU A 140 6.51 -1.93 -10.52
N ASN A 141 6.39 -1.29 -9.36
CA ASN A 141 5.68 -1.82 -8.19
C ASN A 141 4.25 -1.29 -8.17
N ARG A 142 3.39 -1.83 -9.02
CA ARG A 142 1.97 -1.48 -9.08
C ARG A 142 1.08 -2.68 -9.35
N TYR A 143 -0.16 -2.56 -8.90
CA TYR A 143 -1.26 -3.43 -9.28
C TYR A 143 -2.28 -2.59 -10.05
N TYR A 144 -2.82 -3.14 -11.14
CA TYR A 144 -3.87 -2.49 -11.91
C TYR A 144 -4.99 -3.47 -12.22
N ILE A 145 -6.20 -2.93 -12.27
CA ILE A 145 -7.41 -3.63 -12.68
C ILE A 145 -8.20 -2.73 -13.62
N GLY A 146 -8.83 -3.31 -14.64
CA GLY A 146 -9.61 -2.58 -15.63
C GLY A 146 -10.60 -3.49 -16.33
N GLY A 147 -11.48 -2.90 -17.13
CA GLY A 147 -12.57 -3.62 -17.80
C GLY A 147 -13.75 -2.71 -18.11
N ASN A 148 -14.87 -3.32 -18.49
CA ASN A 148 -16.12 -2.63 -18.86
C ASN A 148 -17.31 -3.05 -17.98
N ALA A 149 -17.00 -3.48 -16.75
CA ALA A 149 -17.97 -3.85 -15.74
C ALA A 149 -17.36 -3.66 -14.35
N ILE A 150 -18.21 -3.77 -13.33
CA ILE A 150 -17.75 -3.80 -11.96
C ILE A 150 -16.98 -5.09 -11.64
N SER A 151 -15.88 -4.97 -10.91
CA SER A 151 -15.12 -6.11 -10.38
C SER A 151 -15.51 -6.41 -8.93
N PRO A 152 -15.36 -7.66 -8.47
CA PRO A 152 -15.31 -7.93 -7.04
C PRO A 152 -14.08 -7.21 -6.42
N TRP A 153 -14.04 -7.17 -5.09
CA TRP A 153 -12.80 -6.82 -4.38
C TRP A 153 -11.72 -7.85 -4.65
N VAL A 154 -10.53 -7.36 -4.96
CA VAL A 154 -9.33 -8.17 -5.16
C VAL A 154 -8.27 -7.73 -4.17
N GLU A 155 -7.75 -8.68 -3.40
CA GLU A 155 -6.61 -8.46 -2.54
C GLU A 155 -5.34 -8.31 -3.37
N PHE A 156 -4.50 -7.34 -3.02
CA PHE A 156 -3.20 -7.16 -3.63
C PHE A 156 -2.08 -7.15 -2.58
N SER A 157 -0.87 -7.50 -3.01
CA SER A 157 0.35 -7.40 -2.22
C SER A 157 1.50 -6.94 -3.10
N LEU A 158 2.09 -5.79 -2.76
CA LEU A 158 3.23 -5.20 -3.46
C LEU A 158 4.40 -5.08 -2.49
N THR A 159 5.58 -5.53 -2.88
CA THR A 159 6.80 -5.42 -2.07
C THR A 159 7.76 -4.41 -2.68
N ILE A 160 8.45 -3.65 -1.85
CA ILE A 160 9.51 -2.73 -2.27
C ILE A 160 10.72 -2.85 -1.33
N ILE A 161 11.91 -2.72 -1.89
CA ILE A 161 13.16 -2.49 -1.13
C ILE A 161 13.60 -1.06 -1.49
N PRO A 162 13.38 -0.07 -0.61
CA PRO A 162 13.63 1.33 -0.94
C PRO A 162 15.12 1.61 -1.13
N SER A 163 15.48 2.32 -2.21
CA SER A 163 16.80 2.92 -2.39
C SER A 163 16.89 4.34 -1.85
N LYS A 164 15.73 4.94 -1.50
CA LYS A 164 15.59 6.28 -0.93
C LYS A 164 14.96 6.24 0.46
N GLU A 165 15.14 7.33 1.22
CA GLU A 165 14.54 7.49 2.56
C GLU A 165 13.04 7.82 2.52
N VAL A 166 12.49 8.04 1.32
CA VAL A 166 11.08 8.33 1.09
C VAL A 166 10.60 7.44 -0.03
N ILE A 167 9.46 6.80 0.19
CA ILE A 167 8.65 6.17 -0.86
C ILE A 167 7.30 6.85 -0.93
N THR A 168 6.64 6.72 -2.07
CA THR A 168 5.29 7.24 -2.27
C THR A 168 4.33 6.12 -2.58
N VAL A 169 3.28 5.97 -1.78
CA VAL A 169 2.13 5.12 -2.12
C VAL A 169 1.12 5.99 -2.87
N PHE A 170 0.61 5.51 -3.99
CA PHE A 170 -0.33 6.26 -4.80
C PHE A 170 -1.45 5.39 -5.37
N THR A 171 -2.61 6.01 -5.54
CA THR A 171 -3.75 5.51 -6.28
C THR A 171 -3.91 6.31 -7.57
N GLU A 172 -4.38 5.66 -8.63
CA GLU A 172 -4.72 6.29 -9.91
C GLU A 172 -6.02 5.69 -10.44
N THR A 173 -6.98 6.53 -10.77
CA THR A 173 -8.11 6.18 -11.61
C THR A 173 -7.99 6.94 -12.93
N ARG A 174 -8.15 6.21 -14.03
CA ARG A 174 -7.87 6.71 -15.38
C ARG A 174 -9.01 6.37 -16.32
N GLN A 175 -9.40 7.38 -17.10
CA GLN A 175 -10.32 7.28 -18.23
C GLN A 175 -9.59 7.70 -19.50
N ASP A 176 -9.54 6.84 -20.53
CA ASP A 176 -8.74 7.10 -21.73
C ASP A 176 -9.51 7.67 -22.92
N TRP A 177 -10.83 7.48 -23.02
CA TRP A 177 -11.56 7.76 -24.27
C TRP A 177 -12.50 8.96 -24.22
N MET A 178 -12.29 9.86 -23.25
CA MET A 178 -13.07 11.10 -23.09
C MET A 178 -14.58 10.90 -22.87
N HIS A 179 -15.04 9.66 -22.77
CA HIS A 179 -16.43 9.25 -22.63
C HIS A 179 -16.51 8.11 -21.62
N GLY A 180 -17.67 7.99 -20.95
CA GLY A 180 -17.87 6.97 -19.92
C GLY A 180 -17.71 7.47 -18.48
N ARG A 181 -17.75 6.51 -17.56
CA ARG A 181 -17.61 6.65 -16.12
C ARG A 181 -16.72 5.53 -15.60
N VAL A 182 -15.65 5.93 -14.94
CA VAL A 182 -14.73 5.00 -14.27
C VAL A 182 -14.68 5.31 -12.78
N ALA A 183 -14.58 4.28 -11.97
CA ALA A 183 -14.35 4.37 -10.54
C ALA A 183 -13.28 3.36 -10.08
N GLY A 184 -12.23 3.86 -9.43
CA GLY A 184 -11.32 3.06 -8.64
C GLY A 184 -11.76 3.03 -7.18
N TRP A 185 -11.87 1.83 -6.62
CA TRP A 185 -12.26 1.58 -5.24
C TRP A 185 -11.08 0.99 -4.47
N TYR A 186 -10.74 1.54 -3.31
CA TYR A 186 -9.60 1.13 -2.51
C TYR A 186 -9.98 1.06 -1.04
N ASP A 187 -9.51 0.03 -0.35
CA ASP A 187 -9.82 -0.17 1.06
C ASP A 187 -8.74 -0.98 1.78
N ASN A 188 -8.66 -0.81 3.11
CA ASN A 188 -7.79 -1.51 4.03
C ASN A 188 -6.31 -1.49 3.59
N LEU A 189 -5.85 -0.33 3.13
CA LEU A 189 -4.46 -0.14 2.70
C LEU A 189 -3.55 -0.14 3.93
N SER A 190 -2.50 -0.95 3.88
CA SER A 190 -1.54 -1.11 4.98
C SER A 190 -0.13 -1.22 4.42
N LEU A 191 0.78 -0.40 4.94
CA LEU A 191 2.21 -0.42 4.60
C LEU A 191 3.02 -0.74 5.86
N LYS A 192 3.72 -1.87 5.84
CA LYS A 192 4.52 -2.32 6.98
C LYS A 192 5.90 -2.83 6.53
N PRO A 193 6.96 -2.69 7.36
CA PRO A 193 8.20 -3.39 7.10
C PRO A 193 7.95 -4.90 7.11
N VAL A 194 8.56 -5.62 6.16
CA VAL A 194 8.53 -7.08 6.14
C VAL A 194 9.37 -7.56 7.33
N PRO A 195 8.80 -8.33 8.27
CA PRO A 195 9.57 -8.88 9.38
C PRO A 195 10.73 -9.70 8.83
N GLU A 196 11.95 -9.47 9.31
CA GLU A 196 13.04 -10.40 8.99
C GLU A 196 12.59 -11.81 9.44
N PRO A 197 12.75 -12.84 8.59
CA PRO A 197 12.57 -14.21 9.06
C PRO A 197 13.55 -14.37 10.22
N THR A 198 13.03 -14.70 11.41
CA THR A 198 13.85 -14.87 12.60
C THR A 198 14.99 -15.81 12.26
N LYS A 199 16.20 -15.26 12.08
CA LYS A 199 17.41 -16.07 12.06
C LYS A 199 17.47 -16.67 13.45
N LEU A 200 17.01 -17.90 13.59
CA LEU A 200 17.36 -18.75 14.71
C LEU A 200 18.88 -18.85 14.66
N PHE A 201 19.56 -17.95 15.38
CA PHE A 201 20.94 -18.12 15.74
C PHE A 201 20.98 -19.40 16.56
N LEU A 202 21.23 -20.53 15.91
CA LEU A 202 21.71 -21.74 16.57
C LEU A 202 22.96 -21.28 17.31
N SER A 203 22.85 -21.13 18.63
CA SER A 203 24.00 -20.83 19.46
C SER A 203 25.02 -21.94 19.22
N HIS A 204 26.11 -21.62 18.52
CA HIS A 204 27.30 -22.46 18.55
C HIS A 204 27.72 -22.49 20.01
N ASN A 205 27.47 -23.61 20.68
CA ASN A 205 27.85 -23.84 22.07
C ASN A 205 29.31 -24.30 22.04
N PRO A 206 30.30 -23.48 22.42
CA PRO A 206 31.68 -23.93 22.51
C PRO A 206 31.90 -24.43 23.93
N LYS A 207 31.52 -25.67 24.21
CA LYS A 207 32.13 -26.46 25.29
C LYS A 207 33.20 -27.30 24.59
N GLY A 208 34.49 -26.97 24.62
CA GLY A 208 35.24 -26.66 25.82
C GLY A 208 35.52 -27.94 26.60
N ASN A 209 36.10 -28.96 25.96
CA ASN A 209 36.69 -30.11 26.65
C ASN A 209 38.22 -30.06 26.44
N ILE A 210 38.91 -29.52 27.45
CA ILE A 210 40.33 -29.74 27.66
C ILE A 210 40.45 -30.55 28.97
N LEU A 211 41.44 -31.45 28.97
CA LEU A 211 42.03 -32.25 30.05
C LEU A 211 41.41 -33.63 30.34
N TYR A 212 42.05 -34.66 29.79
CA TYR A 212 42.76 -35.61 30.66
C TYR A 212 44.21 -35.74 30.21
N LYS A 213 45.11 -35.33 31.10
CA LYS A 213 46.54 -35.66 31.08
C LYS A 213 46.76 -36.51 32.32
N GLU A 214 46.84 -37.82 32.15
CA GLU A 214 47.53 -38.68 33.11
C GLU A 214 48.89 -39.04 32.52
N LYS A 215 49.92 -38.98 33.36
CA LYS A 215 51.31 -39.19 33.03
C LYS A 215 51.90 -40.08 34.14
N TYR A 216 52.83 -40.94 33.74
CA TYR A 216 53.68 -41.87 34.52
C TYR A 216 53.00 -43.20 34.86
N GLU A 217 53.56 -44.38 34.54
CA GLU A 217 54.95 -44.82 34.33
C GLU A 217 55.17 -45.63 33.03
#